data_AF-A0A0Q1CBR4-F1
#
_entry.id   AF-A0A0Q1CBR4-F1
#
_cell.length_a   1.000
_cell.length_b   1.000
_cell.length_c   1.000
_cell.angle_alpha   90.00
_cell.angle_beta   90.00
_cell.angle_gamma   90.00
#
_symmetry.space_group_name_H-M   'P 1'
#
loop_
_entity.id
_entity.type
_entity.pdbx_description
1 polymer ?
#
loop_
_entity_poly.entity_id
_entity_poly.type
_entity_poly.pdbx_seq_one_letter_code
_entity_poly.pdbx_strand_id
1 'polypeptide(L)' 'MEPHISLEFTDRNLYQMEFFPADFWKTFAESYNSLPWEERSDRRLAIIAENYSYLLDLLVHARLYYLSRKPYEERFK' A
#
# COMPACT_ATOMS: atom_id res chain seq x y z
N MET A 1 2.42 -4.69 15.18
CA MET A 1 2.94 -5.42 14.00
C MET A 1 3.68 -4.42 13.14
N GLU A 2 4.82 -4.77 12.56
CA GLU A 2 5.52 -3.83 11.68
C GLU A 2 4.72 -3.59 10.39
N PRO A 3 4.59 -2.33 9.93
CA PRO A 3 3.89 -2.07 8.69
C PRO A 3 4.66 -2.63 7.49
N HIS A 4 3.95 -3.36 6.63
CA HIS A 4 4.47 -3.95 5.42
C HIS A 4 3.39 -3.96 4.32
N ILE A 5 3.83 -4.26 3.10
CA ILE A 5 2.98 -4.38 1.92
C ILE A 5 3.26 -5.76 1.34
N SER A 6 2.23 -6.56 1.08
CA SER A 6 2.34 -7.80 0.33
C SER A 6 1.95 -7.58 -1.13
N LEU A 7 2.54 -8.38 -2.01
CA LEU A 7 2.20 -8.42 -3.42
C LEU A 7 2.12 -9.88 -3.86
N GLU A 8 0.93 -10.29 -4.29
CA GLU A 8 0.63 -11.66 -4.68
C GLU A 8 -0.11 -11.68 -6.02
N PHE A 9 -0.19 -12.84 -6.65
CA PHE A 9 -1.05 -13.05 -7.80
C PHE A 9 -2.38 -13.65 -7.35
N THR A 10 -3.47 -13.11 -7.87
CA THR A 10 -4.80 -13.73 -7.75
C THR A 10 -4.90 -14.98 -8.63
N ASP A 11 -5.94 -15.79 -8.42
CA ASP A 11 -6.28 -16.95 -9.27
C ASP A 11 -6.51 -16.58 -10.75
N ARG A 12 -6.70 -15.29 -11.04
CA ARG A 12 -6.89 -14.75 -12.40
C ARG A 12 -5.62 -14.16 -13.00
N ASN A 13 -4.45 -14.39 -12.40
CA ASN A 13 -3.16 -13.81 -12.77
C ASN A 13 -3.11 -12.27 -12.70
N LEU A 14 -3.96 -11.66 -11.87
CA LEU A 14 -3.90 -10.23 -11.56
C LEU A 14 -3.00 -9.99 -10.36
N TYR A 15 -2.37 -8.82 -10.29
CA TYR A 15 -1.60 -8.41 -9.12
C TYR A 15 -2.54 -7.94 -8.01
N GLN A 16 -2.39 -8.52 -6.81
CA GLN A 16 -3.07 -8.08 -5.60
C GLN A 16 -2.03 -7.52 -4.65
N MET A 17 -2.16 -6.23 -4.32
CA MET A 17 -1.33 -5.55 -3.34
C MET A 17 -2.14 -5.29 -2.09
N GLU A 18 -1.66 -5.75 -0.93
CA GLU A 18 -2.31 -5.53 0.35
C GLU A 18 -1.40 -4.82 1.34
N PHE A 19 -2.02 -3.96 2.16
CA PHE A 19 -1.33 -3.08 3.09
C PHE A 19 -1.65 -3.48 4.53
N PHE A 20 -0.62 -3.80 5.31
CA PHE A 20 -0.75 -4.29 6.67
C PHE A 20 0.09 -3.49 7.67
N PRO A 21 -0.41 -3.24 8.89
CA PRO A 21 -1.81 -3.38 9.29
C PRO A 21 -2.66 -2.23 8.69
N ALA A 22 -3.95 -2.48 8.44
CA ALA A 22 -4.82 -1.55 7.70
C ALA A 22 -4.93 -0.17 8.37
N ASP A 23 -4.98 -0.12 9.70
CA ASP A 23 -5.04 1.11 10.49
C ASP A 23 -3.83 2.03 10.25
N PHE A 24 -2.62 1.48 10.12
CA PHE A 24 -1.41 2.25 9.83
C PHE A 24 -1.50 2.94 8.46
N TRP A 25 -2.02 2.23 7.45
CA TRP A 25 -2.05 2.67 6.05
C TRP A 25 -3.33 3.41 5.66
N LYS A 26 -4.34 3.46 6.52
CA LYS A 26 -5.65 4.06 6.21
C LYS A 26 -5.55 5.51 5.74
N THR A 27 -4.80 6.35 6.44
CA THR A 27 -4.63 7.76 6.04
C THR A 27 -3.96 7.89 4.67
N PHE A 28 -3.01 6.99 4.36
CA PHE A 28 -2.41 6.94 3.03
C PHE A 28 -3.47 6.56 1.98
N ALA A 29 -4.24 5.50 2.22
CA ALA A 29 -5.27 5.03 1.31
C ALA A 29 -6.41 6.05 1.06
N GLU A 30 -6.75 6.85 2.06
CA GLU A 30 -7.72 7.95 1.91
C GLU A 30 -7.18 9.10 1.04
N SER A 31 -5.86 9.33 1.08
CA SER A 31 -5.21 10.39 0.32
C SER A 31 -4.85 9.98 -1.13
N TYR A 32 -4.62 8.68 -1.38
CA TYR A 32 -4.24 8.17 -2.70
C TYR A 32 -5.46 7.79 -3.53
N ASN A 33 -5.73 8.58 -4.58
CA ASN A 33 -6.91 8.42 -5.45
C ASN A 33 -6.55 8.15 -6.93
N SER A 34 -5.27 7.89 -7.24
CA SER A 34 -4.82 7.64 -8.62
C SER A 34 -5.16 6.23 -9.12
N LEU A 35 -5.41 5.28 -8.21
CA LEU A 35 -5.87 3.92 -8.53
C LEU A 35 -7.10 3.57 -7.71
N PRO A 36 -8.03 2.77 -8.28
CA PRO A 36 -9.18 2.26 -7.53
C PRO A 36 -8.73 1.25 -6.47
N TRP A 37 -9.30 1.38 -5.28
CA TRP A 37 -9.15 0.39 -4.23
C TRP A 37 -10.18 -0.71 -4.41
N GLU A 38 -9.74 -1.97 -4.39
CA GLU A 38 -10.65 -3.12 -4.34
C GLU A 38 -11.34 -3.15 -2.98
N GLU A 39 -10.56 -2.96 -1.91
CA GLU A 39 -11.08 -2.79 -0.57
C GLU A 39 -10.37 -1.64 0.13
N ARG A 40 -11.16 -0.73 0.70
CA ARG A 40 -10.67 0.40 1.50
C ARG A 40 -11.41 0.49 2.84
N SER A 41 -11.32 -0.56 3.65
CA SER A 41 -12.00 -0.69 4.93
C SER A 41 -11.03 -0.56 6.10
N ASP A 42 -11.56 -0.42 7.32
CA ASP A 42 -10.75 -0.41 8.56
C ASP A 42 -10.03 -1.74 8.81
N ARG A 43 -10.47 -2.81 8.14
CA ARG A 43 -9.97 -4.17 8.34
C ARG A 43 -9.01 -4.60 7.25
N ARG A 44 -9.16 -4.05 6.04
CA ARG A 44 -8.36 -4.45 4.88
C ARG A 44 -8.27 -3.33 3.85
N LEU A 45 -7.05 -3.16 3.35
CA LEU A 45 -6.69 -2.20 2.32
C LEU A 45 -6.00 -2.97 1.19
N ALA A 46 -6.67 -3.05 0.05
CA ALA A 46 -6.23 -3.86 -1.08
C ALA A 46 -6.47 -3.17 -2.43
N ILE A 47 -5.54 -3.35 -3.36
CA ILE A 47 -5.65 -2.94 -4.76
C ILE A 47 -5.44 -4.17 -5.65
N ILE A 48 -6.28 -4.31 -6.67
CA ILE A 48 -6.10 -5.27 -7.75
C ILE A 48 -5.73 -4.52 -9.02
N ALA A 49 -4.66 -4.94 -9.69
CA ALA A 49 -4.19 -4.35 -10.93
C ALA A 49 -3.85 -5.42 -11.97
N GLU A 50 -4.18 -5.16 -13.23
CA GLU A 50 -3.78 -6.01 -14.35
C GLU A 50 -2.30 -5.83 -14.71
N ASN A 51 -1.78 -4.61 -14.50
CA ASN A 51 -0.41 -4.26 -14.85
C ASN A 51 0.38 -3.81 -13.61
N TYR A 52 1.55 -4.42 -13.42
CA TYR A 52 2.50 -4.09 -12.36
C TYR A 52 2.95 -2.62 -12.40
N SER A 53 3.05 -2.01 -13.58
CA SER A 53 3.53 -0.63 -13.72
C SER A 53 2.68 0.38 -12.96
N TYR A 54 1.37 0.13 -12.83
CA TYR A 54 0.47 0.98 -12.05
C TYR A 54 0.82 0.98 -10.57
N LEU A 55 1.31 -0.15 -10.05
CA LEU A 55 1.63 -0.32 -8.64
C LEU A 55 2.95 0.36 -8.24
N LEU A 56 3.83 0.68 -9.21
CA LEU A 56 5.13 1.30 -8.92
C LEU A 56 4.98 2.71 -8.32
N ASP A 57 4.11 3.53 -8.88
CA ASP A 57 3.83 4.88 -8.37
C ASP A 57 3.25 4.81 -6.94
N LEU A 58 2.27 3.94 -6.75
CA LEU A 58 1.68 3.64 -5.45
C LEU A 58 2.75 3.24 -4.40
N LEU A 59 3.69 2.36 -4.77
CA LEU A 59 4.76 1.91 -3.87
C LEU A 59 5.72 3.06 -3.49
N VAL A 60 6.02 3.96 -4.42
CA VAL A 60 6.83 5.16 -4.13
C VAL A 60 6.11 6.02 -3.10
N HIS A 61 4.84 6.34 -3.32
CA HIS A 61 4.05 7.14 -2.38
C HIS A 61 3.87 6.44 -1.02
N ALA A 62 3.65 5.14 -1.01
CA ALA A 62 3.54 4.35 0.20
C ALA A 62 4.86 4.36 1.00
N ARG A 63 6.01 4.26 0.33
CA ARG A 63 7.32 4.36 0.99
C ARG A 63 7.54 5.75 1.60
N LEU A 64 7.19 6.82 0.88
CA LEU A 64 7.28 8.18 1.42
C LEU A 64 6.39 8.34 2.66
N TYR A 65 5.16 7.80 2.61
CA TYR A 65 4.26 7.79 3.76
C TYR A 65 4.88 7.05 4.95
N TYR A 66 5.37 5.83 4.75
CA TYR A 66 6.01 5.02 5.79
C TYR A 66 7.19 5.75 6.45
N LEU A 67 8.09 6.34 5.64
CA LEU A 67 9.23 7.10 6.14
C LEU A 67 8.79 8.35 6.92
N SER A 68 7.72 9.02 6.50
CA SER A 68 7.21 10.20 7.20
C SER A 68 6.73 9.90 8.62
N ARG A 69 6.31 8.66 8.88
CA ARG A 69 5.88 8.17 10.20
C ARG A 69 7.02 7.69 11.09
N LYS A 70 8.23 7.52 10.56
CA LYS A 70 9.41 7.15 11.34
C LYS A 70 10.09 8.36 11.98
N PRO A 71 10.75 8.20 13.14
CA PRO A 71 11.68 9.18 13.69
C PRO A 71 12.78 9.51 12.66
N TYR A 72 13.27 10.75 12.65
CA TYR A 72 14.25 11.23 11.65
C TYR A 72 15.48 10.31 11.53
N GLU A 73 15.98 9.81 12.66
CA GLU A 73 17.17 8.93 12.74
C GLU A 73 16.97 7.55 12.10
N GLU A 74 15.73 7.12 11.92
CA GLU A 74 15.37 5.82 11.32
C GLU A 74 14.97 5.91 9.85
N ARG A 75 14.85 7.13 9.30
CA ARG A 75 14.39 7.34 7.90
C ARG A 75 15.45 7.00 6.84
N PHE A 76 16.72 6.99 7.24
CA PHE A 76 17.87 6.85 6.32
C PHE A 76 18.73 5.61 6.60
N LYS A 77 18.29 4.75 7.52
CA LYS A 77 18.88 3.43 7.77
C LYS A 77 18.24 2.41 6.83
#